data_AF-A0A7C6PG08-F1
#
_entry.id   AF-A0A7C6PG08-F1
#
_cell.length_a   1.000
_cell.length_b   1.000
_cell.length_c   1.000
_cell.angle_alpha   90.00
_cell.angle_beta   90.00
_cell.angle_gamma   90.00
#
_symmetry.space_group_name_H-M   'P 1'
#
loop_
_entity.id
_entity.type
_entity.pdbx_description
1 polymer ?
#
loop_
_entity_poly.entity_id
_entity_poly.type
_entity_poly.pdbx_seq_one_letter_code
_entity_poly.pdbx_strand_id
1 'polypeptide(L)'
;MPLSRHIGQKIALASALFCAAMILPALLAFFWVWFEYGLADTWTPSLLACIAFFACCAGVLYVVSKPQPPLPQDEPATATPHP
;
A
#
# COMPACT_ATOMS: atom_id res chain seq x y z
N MET A 1 -22.39 13.06 6.48
CA MET A 1 -22.59 11.61 6.59
C MET A 1 -21.21 10.96 6.53
N PRO A 2 -20.72 10.28 7.59
CA PRO A 2 -19.40 9.66 7.51
C PRO A 2 -19.43 8.60 6.41
N LEU A 3 -18.60 8.77 5.38
CA LEU A 3 -18.47 7.82 4.28
C LEU A 3 -18.12 6.44 4.85
N SER A 4 -19.09 5.53 4.80
CA SER A 4 -18.90 4.17 5.27
C SER A 4 -17.83 3.51 4.42
N ARG A 5 -16.74 3.10 5.07
CA ARG A 5 -15.65 2.35 4.44
C ARG A 5 -16.23 1.05 3.85
N HIS A 6 -16.23 0.92 2.52
CA HIS A 6 -16.59 -0.33 1.85
C HIS A 6 -15.63 -1.45 2.28
N ILE A 7 -16.07 -2.71 2.19
CA ILE A 7 -15.29 -3.86 2.68
C ILE A 7 -13.90 -3.94 2.04
N GLY A 8 -13.81 -3.67 0.73
CA GLY A 8 -12.53 -3.60 0.01
C GLY A 8 -11.58 -2.54 0.57
N GLN A 9 -12.09 -1.40 1.00
CA GLN A 9 -11.31 -0.32 1.61
C GLN A 9 -10.70 -0.71 2.96
N LYS A 10 -11.45 -1.50 3.75
CA LYS A 10 -10.98 -1.98 5.05
C LYS A 10 -9.86 -2.99 4.85
N ILE A 11 -10.00 -3.88 3.87
CA ILE A 11 -8.98 -4.86 3.50
C ILE A 11 -7.72 -4.15 2.99
N ALA A 12 -7.87 -3.15 2.11
CA ALA A 12 -6.75 -2.35 1.62
C ALA A 12 -6.01 -1.60 2.75
N LEU A 13 -6.73 -1.10 3.75
CA LEU A 13 -6.10 -0.46 4.91
C LEU A 13 -5.37 -1.47 5.80
N ALA A 14 -5.98 -2.64 6.03
CA ALA A 14 -5.35 -3.71 6.80
C ALA A 14 -4.06 -4.22 6.13
N SER A 15 -4.07 -4.41 4.80
CA SER A 15 -2.87 -4.79 4.06
C SER A 15 -1.82 -3.68 4.03
N ALA A 16 -2.22 -2.40 3.92
CA ALA A 16 -1.29 -1.27 4.03
C ALA A 16 -0.57 -1.26 5.38
N LEU A 17 -1.30 -1.47 6.48
CA LEU A 17 -0.72 -1.57 7.83
C LEU A 17 0.21 -2.77 7.96
N PHE A 18 -0.15 -3.92 7.38
CA PHE A 18 0.71 -5.09 7.38
C PHE A 18 2.03 -4.84 6.62
N CYS A 19 1.96 -4.24 5.42
CA CYS A 19 3.15 -3.85 4.67
C CYS A 19 4.01 -2.84 5.43
N ALA A 20 3.39 -1.84 6.08
CA ALA A 20 4.10 -0.88 6.91
C ALA A 20 4.77 -1.55 8.13
N ALA A 21 4.11 -2.52 8.76
CA ALA A 21 4.68 -3.27 9.86
C ALA A 21 5.89 -4.11 9.42
N MET A 22 5.87 -4.69 8.21
CA MET A 22 6.99 -5.44 7.65
C MET A 22 8.20 -4.58 7.28
N ILE A 23 8.06 -3.26 7.17
CA ILE A 23 9.20 -2.34 7.00
C ILE A 23 10.10 -2.35 8.24
N LEU A 24 9.53 -2.48 9.45
CA LEU A 24 10.29 -2.49 10.71
C LEU A 24 11.35 -3.61 10.77
N PRO A 25 11.01 -4.90 10.62
CA PRO A 25 12.02 -5.96 10.63
C PRO A 25 12.99 -5.84 9.45
N ALA A 26 12.53 -5.34 8.29
CA ALA A 26 13.42 -5.12 7.14
C ALA A 26 14.46 -4.01 7.42
N LEU A 27 14.07 -2.92 8.09
CA LEU A 27 14.99 -1.87 8.54
C LEU A 27 15.97 -2.38 9.58
N LEU A 28 15.51 -3.15 10.57
CA LEU A 28 16.39 -3.75 11.58
C LEU A 28 17.42 -4.68 10.94
N ALA A 29 16.98 -5.56 10.02
CA ALA A 29 17.89 -6.44 9.28
C ALA A 29 18.86 -5.64 8.40
N PHE A 30 18.40 -4.58 7.73
CA PHE A 30 19.23 -3.73 6.90
C PHE A 30 20.34 -3.05 7.70
N PHE A 31 20.01 -2.38 8.81
CA PHE A 31 21.03 -1.76 9.66
C PHE A 31 21.99 -2.80 10.20
N TRP A 32 21.48 -3.98 10.57
CA TRP A 32 22.34 -5.02 11.09
C TRP A 32 23.37 -5.51 10.07
N VAL A 33 22.91 -5.87 8.87
CA VAL A 33 23.78 -6.32 7.77
C VAL A 33 24.72 -5.20 7.32
N TRP A 34 24.26 -3.94 7.31
CA TRP A 34 25.11 -2.80 6.99
C TRP A 34 26.26 -2.63 7.98
N PHE A 35 26.01 -2.78 9.28
CA PHE A 35 27.06 -2.67 10.30
C PHE A 35 28.04 -3.84 10.25
N GLU A 36 27.57 -5.05 10.00
CA GLU A 36 28.38 -6.27 10.05
C GLU A 36 29.20 -6.50 8.76
N TYR A 37 28.57 -6.32 7.59
CA TYR A 37 29.13 -6.70 6.29
C TYR A 37 29.35 -5.52 5.34
N GLY A 38 28.73 -4.37 5.61
CA GLY A 38 28.88 -3.16 4.80
C GLY A 38 28.08 -3.17 3.50
N LEU A 39 28.26 -2.13 2.68
CA LEU A 39 27.51 -1.92 1.44
C LEU A 39 27.94 -2.85 0.29
N ALA A 40 29.14 -3.43 0.40
CA ALA A 40 29.68 -4.34 -0.62
C ALA A 40 28.99 -5.72 -0.57
N ASP A 41 28.33 -6.04 0.54
CA ASP A 41 27.57 -7.26 0.70
C ASP A 41 26.25 -7.19 -0.10
N THR A 42 25.95 -8.23 -0.88
CA THR A 42 24.78 -8.30 -1.76
C THR A 42 23.44 -8.27 -1.01
N TRP A 43 23.45 -8.63 0.28
CA TRP A 43 22.26 -8.61 1.13
C TRP A 43 21.84 -7.18 1.50
N THR A 44 22.78 -6.25 1.65
CA THR A 44 22.50 -4.84 2.00
C THR A 44 21.61 -4.12 0.99
N PRO A 45 21.94 -4.07 -0.33
CA PRO A 45 21.06 -3.45 -1.32
C PRO A 45 19.76 -4.23 -1.53
N SER A 46 19.76 -5.56 -1.31
CA SER A 46 18.56 -6.39 -1.39
C SER A 46 17.57 -6.04 -0.28
N LEU A 47 18.05 -5.86 0.96
CA LEU A 47 17.23 -5.42 2.09
C LEU A 47 16.71 -4.00 1.90
N LEU A 48 17.53 -3.10 1.36
CA LEU A 48 17.10 -1.76 0.98
C LEU A 48 15.97 -1.79 -0.07
N ALA A 49 16.10 -2.65 -1.08
CA ALA A 49 15.06 -2.84 -2.09
C ALA A 49 13.75 -3.39 -1.48
N CYS A 50 13.83 -4.34 -0.54
CA CYS A 50 12.66 -4.82 0.19
C CYS A 50 11.96 -3.70 0.97
N ILE A 51 12.72 -2.84 1.67
CA ILE A 51 12.17 -1.69 2.39
C ILE A 51 11.45 -0.76 1.42
N ALA A 52 12.07 -0.42 0.29
CA ALA A 52 11.48 0.45 -0.72
C ALA A 52 10.19 -0.15 -1.32
N PHE A 53 10.19 -1.46 -1.60
CA PHE A 53 9.02 -2.17 -2.09
C PHE A 53 7.86 -2.14 -1.10
N PHE A 54 8.11 -2.47 0.17
CA PHE A 54 7.06 -2.45 1.20
C PHE A 54 6.55 -1.04 1.46
N ALA A 55 7.42 -0.02 1.44
CA ALA A 55 7.02 1.38 1.57
C ALA A 55 6.12 1.83 0.42
N CYS A 56 6.48 1.49 -0.83
CA CYS A 56 5.68 1.79 -2.00
C CYS A 56 4.31 1.07 -1.95
N CYS A 57 4.33 -0.22 -1.63
CA CYS A 57 3.12 -1.04 -1.51
C CYS A 57 2.15 -0.47 -0.45
N ALA A 58 2.67 -0.15 0.74
CA ALA A 58 1.89 0.48 1.80
C ALA A 58 1.30 1.83 1.37
N GLY A 59 2.08 2.64 0.63
CA GLY A 59 1.64 3.93 0.11
C GLY A 59 0.45 3.82 -0.85
N VAL A 60 0.56 2.96 -1.87
CA VAL A 60 -0.52 2.76 -2.86
C VAL A 60 -1.77 2.21 -2.19
N LEU A 61 -1.64 1.19 -1.32
CA LEU A 61 -2.77 0.60 -0.60
C LEU A 61 -3.45 1.61 0.33
N TYR A 62 -2.66 2.48 0.99
CA TYR A 62 -3.20 3.54 1.82
C TYR A 62 -4.04 4.54 0.99
N VAL A 63 -3.55 4.95 -0.18
CA VAL A 63 -4.27 5.86 -1.08
C VAL A 63 -5.58 5.23 -1.56
N VAL A 64 -5.54 3.96 -2.00
CA VAL A 64 -6.74 3.20 -2.40
C VAL A 64 -7.72 3.03 -1.23
N SER A 65 -7.21 2.93 0.00
CA SER A 65 -8.02 2.81 1.21
C SER A 65 -8.67 4.13 1.67
N LYS A 66 -8.53 5.25 0.93
CA LYS A 66 -9.22 6.49 1.28
C LYS A 66 -10.71 6.42 0.89
N PRO A 67 -11.63 6.94 1.72
CA PRO A 67 -13.05 6.92 1.40
C PRO A 67 -13.31 7.73 0.14
N GLN A 68 -13.85 7.08 -0.89
CA GLN A 68 -14.27 7.77 -2.09
C GLN A 68 -15.52 8.59 -1.81
N PRO A 69 -15.63 9.83 -2.32
CA PRO A 69 -16.88 10.57 -2.34
C PRO A 69 -17.99 9.70 -2.96
N PRO A 70 -19.25 9.86 -2.53
CA PRO A 70 -20.35 9.14 -3.16
C PRO A 70 -20.34 9.50 -4.65
N LEU A 71 -20.35 8.48 -5.52
CA LEU A 71 -20.54 8.71 -6.95
C LEU A 71 -21.85 9.48 -7.13
N PRO A 72 -21.89 10.54 -7.97
CA PRO A 72 -23.15 11.05 -8.48
C PRO A 72 -23.97 9.87 -8.97
N GLN A 73 -25.22 9.79 -8.54
CA GLN A 73 -26.12 8.73 -8.96
C GLN A 73 -26.52 9.09 -10.39
N ASP A 74 -25.65 8.81 -11.36
CA ASP A 74 -26.08 8.83 -12.75
C ASP A 74 -27.21 7.79 -12.86
N GLU A 75 -28.31 8.28 -13.43
CA GLU A 75 -29.50 7.52 -13.76
C GLU A 75 -29.14 6.11 -14.24
N PRO A 76 -29.96 5.11 -13.87
CA PRO A 76 -29.72 3.73 -14.27
C PRO A 76 -29.39 3.69 -15.75
N ALA A 77 -28.43 2.83 -16.11
CA ALA A 77 -28.13 2.38 -17.45
C ALA A 77 -29.40 1.82 -18.11
N THR A 78 -30.29 2.72 -18.50
CA THR A 78 -31.59 2.49 -19.12
C THR A 78 -31.48 3.14 -20.48
N ALA A 79 -31.07 2.33 -21.45
CA ALA A 79 -31.55 2.40 -22.82
C ALA A 79 -31.71 3.80 -23.43
N THR A 80 -30.60 4.46 -23.77
CA THR A 80 -30.59 5.36 -24.93
C THR A 80 -29.85 4.65 -26.06
N PRO A 81 -30.52 4.31 -27.19
CA PRO A 81 -29.80 3.86 -28.37
C PRO A 81 -28.88 5.00 -28.80
N HIS A 82 -27.59 4.68 -28.97
CA HIS A 82 -26.65 5.57 -29.65
C HIS A 82 -27.17 5.84 -31.09
N PRO A 83 -27.18 7.10 -31.56
CA PRO A 83 -27.35 7.38 -32.99
C PRO A 83 -26.16 6.89 -33.81
#